data_AF-A0A9D1JLK3-F1
#
_entry.id   AF-A0A9D1JLK3-F1
#
_cell.length_a   1.000
_cell.length_b   1.000
_cell.length_c   1.000
_cell.angle_alpha   90.00
_cell.angle_beta   90.00
_cell.angle_gamma   90.00
#
_symmetry.space_group_name_H-M   'P 1'
#
loop_
_entity.id
_entity.type
_entity.pdbx_description
1 polymer ?
#
loop_
_entity_poly.entity_id
_entity_poly.type
_entity_poly.pdbx_seq_one_letter_code
_entity_poly.pdbx_strand_id
1 'polypeptide(L)'
;LQDVIDTRSDEAAINLFDATKSISGRSATFWKQYLFNTSLTSKVNKEGFATVNNRARLFNCADEAEFKTEFFKLMHLFKAKSTLSDYFDLNRRYFRTTDTILFQDDKVKFDIIPNCFFKIAEQNLTALAYTSDDNLSSNISLESIVGAQITENQIFAKIEEIYGVQVRNLYDVQAFVDRERYERFNAMVDSKFTDEKIIELMSAFEDRRDGDIQSMVTNNADAPTIFEYVLAVAWYKISGRKGKVLEYMNLSLDADLLPVTHAAGGHEDITYKYEATEDYPAHTLLLEATLASSTNQRRMEMEPVSRHLGEYLLSHTDEQAYCLFATTYLHVNVISDFRMRKSNPYYSVDGTRFVEGMKIIPLQTSEIKTIIKKGLTYGNLYRLFEAAYNSTIAPNLWYDKEIIEHVN
;
A
#
# COMPACT_ATOMS: atom_id res chain seq x y z
N LEU A 1 1.35 -34.04 -27.97
CA LEU A 1 0.26 -33.31 -28.68
C LEU A 1 -0.63 -34.28 -29.44
N GLN A 2 -0.09 -35.02 -30.43
CA GLN A 2 -0.88 -36.00 -31.18
C GLN A 2 -1.50 -37.09 -30.30
N ASP A 3 -0.71 -37.64 -29.38
CA ASP A 3 -1.17 -38.62 -28.37
C ASP A 3 -2.39 -38.12 -27.57
N VAL A 4 -2.43 -36.83 -27.22
CA VAL A 4 -3.56 -36.23 -26.48
C VAL A 4 -4.85 -36.28 -27.32
N ILE A 5 -4.76 -36.00 -28.62
CA ILE A 5 -5.92 -35.98 -29.52
C ILE A 5 -6.35 -37.40 -29.92
N ASP A 6 -5.40 -38.29 -30.16
CA ASP A 6 -5.66 -39.65 -30.60
C ASP A 6 -6.26 -40.50 -29.48
N THR A 7 -5.71 -40.40 -28.26
CA THR A 7 -6.18 -41.18 -27.11
C THR A 7 -7.38 -40.53 -26.42
N ARG A 8 -7.50 -39.20 -26.51
CA ARG A 8 -8.42 -38.40 -25.69
C ARG A 8 -8.34 -38.72 -24.19
N SER A 9 -7.15 -39.10 -23.74
CA SER A 9 -6.89 -39.52 -22.37
C SER A 9 -6.75 -38.31 -21.44
N ASP A 10 -7.39 -38.39 -20.27
CA ASP A 10 -7.23 -37.41 -19.20
C ASP A 10 -5.78 -37.34 -18.72
N GLU A 11 -5.10 -38.49 -18.64
CA GLU A 11 -3.68 -38.56 -18.25
C GLU A 11 -2.80 -37.82 -19.26
N ALA A 12 -3.03 -38.03 -20.55
CA ALA A 12 -2.27 -37.36 -21.61
C ALA A 12 -2.52 -35.84 -21.60
N ALA A 13 -3.76 -35.40 -21.33
CA ALA A 13 -4.11 -33.99 -21.19
C ALA A 13 -3.43 -33.33 -19.97
N ILE A 14 -3.43 -34.01 -18.81
CA ILE A 14 -2.76 -33.55 -17.60
C ILE A 14 -1.25 -33.45 -17.82
N ASN A 15 -0.62 -34.49 -18.40
CA ASN A 15 0.81 -34.49 -18.70
C ASN A 15 1.21 -33.35 -19.64
N LEU A 16 0.40 -33.07 -20.68
CA LEU A 16 0.63 -31.92 -21.56
C LEU A 16 0.50 -30.59 -20.81
N PHE A 17 -0.51 -30.45 -19.96
CA PHE A 17 -0.69 -29.24 -19.15
C PHE A 17 0.49 -29.01 -18.22
N ASP A 18 0.98 -30.06 -17.57
CA ASP A 18 2.14 -30.00 -16.69
C ASP A 18 3.42 -29.66 -17.46
N ALA A 19 3.60 -30.16 -18.68
CA ALA A 19 4.72 -29.77 -19.54
C ALA A 19 4.74 -28.25 -19.79
N THR A 20 3.58 -27.59 -19.93
CA THR A 20 3.54 -26.12 -20.09
C THR A 20 4.01 -25.35 -18.85
N LYS A 21 3.98 -25.96 -17.65
CA LYS A 21 4.46 -25.33 -16.40
C LYS A 21 5.98 -25.18 -16.38
N SER A 22 6.72 -25.97 -17.16
CA SER A 22 8.17 -25.86 -17.29
C SER A 22 8.63 -24.61 -18.07
N ILE A 23 7.69 -23.93 -18.74
CA ILE A 23 7.98 -22.73 -19.52
C ILE A 23 8.11 -21.53 -18.57
N SER A 24 9.12 -20.70 -18.79
CA SER A 24 9.40 -19.56 -17.91
C SER A 24 8.41 -18.41 -18.07
N GLY A 25 8.14 -17.73 -16.96
CA GLY A 25 7.37 -16.48 -16.92
C GLY A 25 5.93 -16.62 -17.40
N ARG A 26 5.36 -15.52 -17.91
CA ARG A 26 3.96 -15.49 -18.40
C ARG A 26 3.76 -16.26 -19.70
N SER A 27 4.84 -16.66 -20.38
CA SER A 27 4.76 -17.51 -21.57
C SER A 27 4.03 -18.82 -21.28
N ALA A 28 4.23 -19.43 -20.10
CA ALA A 28 3.50 -20.61 -19.67
C ALA A 28 1.98 -20.39 -19.67
N THR A 29 1.52 -19.22 -19.22
CA THR A 29 0.09 -18.88 -19.17
C THR A 29 -0.50 -18.77 -20.58
N PHE A 30 0.22 -18.17 -21.53
CA PHE A 30 -0.26 -18.10 -22.92
C PHE A 30 -0.32 -19.47 -23.58
N TRP A 31 0.66 -20.35 -23.32
CA TRP A 31 0.61 -21.73 -23.77
C TRP A 31 -0.59 -22.50 -23.21
N LYS A 32 -0.86 -22.35 -21.91
CA LYS A 32 -2.06 -22.94 -21.27
C LYS A 32 -3.34 -22.44 -21.92
N GLN A 33 -3.49 -21.12 -22.08
CA GLN A 33 -4.69 -20.51 -22.69
C GLN A 33 -4.87 -20.86 -24.18
N TYR A 34 -3.78 -21.17 -24.88
CA TYR A 34 -3.85 -21.59 -26.28
C TYR A 34 -4.25 -23.07 -26.41
N LEU A 35 -3.61 -23.95 -25.62
CA LEU A 35 -3.81 -25.40 -25.69
C LEU A 35 -5.04 -25.88 -24.89
N PHE A 36 -5.54 -25.10 -23.95
CA PHE A 36 -6.63 -25.45 -23.04
C PHE A 36 -7.64 -24.31 -22.89
N ASN A 37 -8.89 -24.65 -22.59
CA ASN A 37 -9.98 -23.71 -22.32
C ASN A 37 -9.92 -23.13 -20.89
N THR A 38 -8.86 -23.42 -20.14
CA THR A 38 -8.63 -22.96 -18.77
C THR A 38 -7.12 -22.94 -18.46
N SER A 39 -6.69 -22.00 -17.61
CA SER A 39 -5.33 -21.95 -17.06
C SER A 39 -5.23 -22.55 -15.65
N LEU A 40 -6.35 -23.01 -15.08
CA LEU A 40 -6.43 -23.51 -13.71
C LEU A 40 -6.04 -24.98 -13.61
N THR A 41 -4.97 -25.28 -12.88
CA THR A 41 -4.51 -26.65 -12.61
C THR A 41 -5.62 -27.54 -12.01
N SER A 42 -6.36 -27.03 -11.03
CA SER A 42 -7.43 -27.77 -10.36
C SER A 42 -8.53 -28.21 -11.32
N LYS A 43 -8.85 -27.37 -12.30
CA LYS A 43 -9.87 -27.67 -13.31
C LYS A 43 -9.37 -28.73 -14.29
N VAL A 44 -8.13 -28.63 -14.76
CA VAL A 44 -7.53 -29.64 -15.65
C VAL A 44 -7.43 -31.01 -14.97
N ASN A 45 -7.02 -31.05 -13.70
CA ASN A 45 -6.95 -32.30 -12.94
C ASN A 45 -8.32 -32.97 -12.74
N LYS A 46 -9.40 -32.18 -12.70
CA LYS A 46 -10.77 -32.67 -12.49
C LYS A 46 -11.46 -33.08 -13.79
N GLU A 47 -11.29 -32.30 -14.85
CA GLU A 47 -12.04 -32.42 -16.10
C GLU A 47 -11.21 -33.01 -17.25
N GLY A 48 -9.90 -33.20 -17.06
CA GLY A 48 -9.01 -33.92 -17.96
C GLY A 48 -9.07 -33.41 -19.41
N PHE A 49 -9.24 -34.32 -20.36
CA PHE A 49 -9.25 -34.03 -21.79
C PHE A 49 -10.36 -33.03 -22.20
N ALA A 50 -11.47 -32.95 -21.46
CA ALA A 50 -12.54 -31.99 -21.75
C ALA A 50 -12.05 -30.52 -21.69
N THR A 51 -10.93 -30.26 -21.00
CA THR A 51 -10.33 -28.94 -20.93
C THR A 51 -9.45 -28.58 -22.13
N VAL A 52 -9.09 -29.54 -23.00
CA VAL A 52 -8.21 -29.33 -24.15
C VAL A 52 -8.92 -28.49 -25.22
N ASN A 53 -8.26 -27.46 -25.73
CA ASN A 53 -8.70 -26.69 -26.88
C ASN A 53 -8.33 -27.44 -28.17
N ASN A 54 -9.10 -28.48 -28.51
CA ASN A 54 -8.88 -29.31 -29.71
C ASN A 54 -8.95 -28.53 -31.04
N ARG A 55 -9.44 -27.29 -31.03
CA ARG A 55 -9.47 -26.39 -32.20
C ARG A 55 -8.16 -25.65 -32.43
N ALA A 56 -7.20 -25.71 -31.50
CA ALA A 56 -5.91 -25.06 -31.65
C ALA A 56 -5.16 -25.62 -32.87
N ARG A 57 -4.52 -24.75 -33.66
CA ARG A 57 -3.88 -25.15 -34.94
C ARG A 57 -2.83 -26.23 -34.75
N LEU A 58 -2.07 -26.18 -33.64
CA LEU A 58 -1.04 -27.17 -33.31
C LEU A 58 -1.53 -28.61 -33.18
N PHE A 59 -2.82 -28.84 -32.91
CA PHE A 59 -3.41 -30.17 -32.87
C PHE A 59 -3.86 -30.68 -34.25
N ASN A 60 -3.86 -29.80 -35.26
CA ASN A 60 -4.48 -30.02 -36.57
C ASN A 60 -3.53 -29.67 -37.73
N CYS A 61 -2.22 -29.70 -37.50
CA CYS A 61 -1.20 -29.52 -38.54
C CYS A 61 -1.14 -30.77 -39.45
N ALA A 62 -0.99 -30.58 -40.75
CA ALA A 62 -0.96 -31.68 -41.73
C ALA A 62 0.34 -32.50 -41.67
N ASP A 63 1.46 -31.84 -41.36
CA ASP A 63 2.78 -32.46 -41.28
C ASP A 63 3.69 -31.75 -40.27
N GLU A 64 4.89 -32.30 -40.11
CA GLU A 64 5.90 -31.77 -39.19
C GLU A 64 6.41 -30.37 -39.58
N ALA A 65 6.46 -30.05 -40.88
CA ALA A 65 6.92 -28.74 -41.35
C ALA A 65 5.93 -27.64 -41.00
N GLU A 66 4.63 -27.93 -41.15
CA GLU A 66 3.57 -27.05 -40.72
C GLU A 66 3.57 -26.89 -39.19
N PHE A 67 3.70 -27.99 -38.45
CA PHE A 67 3.80 -27.93 -36.98
C PHE A 67 4.96 -27.05 -36.53
N LYS A 68 6.17 -27.26 -37.08
CA LYS A 68 7.34 -26.45 -36.74
C LYS A 68 7.12 -24.97 -37.03
N THR A 69 6.48 -24.66 -38.15
CA THR A 69 6.18 -23.29 -38.55
C THR A 69 5.20 -22.63 -37.58
N GLU A 70 4.11 -23.31 -37.23
CA GLU A 70 3.10 -22.78 -36.31
C GLU A 70 3.65 -22.66 -34.88
N PHE A 71 4.36 -23.70 -34.41
CA PHE A 71 4.99 -23.70 -33.10
C PHE A 71 5.99 -22.55 -32.96
N PHE A 72 6.84 -22.33 -33.98
CA PHE A 72 7.81 -21.23 -33.98
C PHE A 72 7.12 -19.87 -33.88
N LYS A 73 6.05 -19.64 -34.67
CA LYS A 73 5.26 -18.39 -34.61
C LYS A 73 4.68 -18.15 -33.22
N LEU A 74 4.01 -19.17 -32.64
CA LEU A 74 3.39 -19.07 -31.33
C LEU A 74 4.41 -18.85 -30.22
N MET A 75 5.53 -19.58 -30.27
CA MET A 75 6.63 -19.41 -29.32
C MET A 75 7.15 -17.97 -29.31
N HIS A 76 7.44 -17.41 -30.49
CA HIS A 76 7.90 -16.03 -30.61
C HIS A 76 6.84 -15.02 -30.17
N LEU A 77 5.57 -15.24 -30.53
CA LEU A 77 4.46 -14.40 -30.13
C LEU A 77 4.27 -14.39 -28.60
N PHE A 78 4.25 -15.56 -27.97
CA PHE A 78 4.05 -15.68 -26.53
C PHE A 78 5.24 -15.12 -25.74
N LYS A 79 6.46 -15.33 -26.24
CA LYS A 79 7.66 -14.69 -25.69
C LYS A 79 7.55 -13.16 -25.77
N ALA A 80 7.20 -12.62 -26.95
CA ALA A 80 7.03 -11.17 -27.13
C ALA A 80 5.94 -10.61 -26.21
N LYS A 81 4.78 -11.29 -26.09
CA LYS A 81 3.71 -10.89 -25.16
C LYS A 81 4.18 -10.92 -23.70
N SER A 82 4.92 -11.95 -23.29
CA SER A 82 5.48 -12.04 -21.93
C SER A 82 6.42 -10.87 -21.67
N THR A 83 7.37 -10.63 -22.58
CA THR A 83 8.32 -9.53 -22.49
C THR A 83 7.62 -8.17 -22.42
N LEU A 84 6.64 -7.90 -23.29
CA LEU A 84 5.87 -6.66 -23.25
C LEU A 84 5.12 -6.49 -21.93
N SER A 85 4.55 -7.57 -21.39
CA SER A 85 3.85 -7.53 -20.11
C SER A 85 4.78 -7.23 -18.93
N ASP A 86 6.03 -7.71 -19.00
CA ASP A 86 7.04 -7.47 -17.97
C ASP A 86 7.60 -6.04 -18.07
N TYR A 87 7.86 -5.54 -19.29
CA TYR A 87 8.23 -4.13 -19.51
C TYR A 87 7.10 -3.18 -19.12
N PHE A 88 5.84 -3.53 -19.38
CA PHE A 88 4.69 -2.73 -18.95
C PHE A 88 4.68 -2.57 -17.43
N ASP A 89 4.81 -3.66 -16.68
CA ASP A 89 4.84 -3.63 -15.21
C ASP A 89 6.07 -2.85 -14.69
N LEU A 90 7.25 -3.13 -15.24
CA LEU A 90 8.49 -2.47 -14.87
C LEU A 90 8.42 -0.96 -15.12
N ASN A 91 8.08 -0.54 -16.35
CA ASN A 91 7.98 0.87 -16.71
C ASN A 91 6.95 1.58 -15.85
N ARG A 92 5.80 0.95 -15.57
CA ARG A 92 4.78 1.52 -14.68
C ARG A 92 5.35 1.76 -13.29
N ARG A 93 6.15 0.85 -12.72
CA ARG A 93 6.81 1.05 -11.42
C ARG A 93 7.79 2.22 -11.47
N TYR A 94 8.69 2.27 -12.46
CA TYR A 94 9.66 3.36 -12.61
C TYR A 94 9.02 4.73 -12.84
N PHE A 95 7.93 4.80 -13.60
CA PHE A 95 7.20 6.05 -13.78
C PHE A 95 6.42 6.48 -12.54
N ARG A 96 6.03 5.55 -11.66
CA ARG A 96 5.40 5.93 -10.40
C ARG A 96 6.40 6.52 -9.40
N THR A 97 7.67 6.10 -9.43
CA THR A 97 8.68 6.63 -8.51
C THR A 97 9.07 8.09 -8.79
N THR A 98 8.64 8.66 -9.93
CA THR A 98 8.91 10.05 -10.25
C THR A 98 7.88 11.00 -9.67
N ASP A 99 6.76 10.49 -9.13
CA ASP A 99 5.58 11.26 -8.73
C ASP A 99 5.03 12.18 -9.83
N THR A 100 5.34 11.88 -11.09
CA THR A 100 4.92 12.70 -12.24
C THR A 100 3.79 12.10 -13.05
N ILE A 101 3.61 10.78 -13.01
CA ILE A 101 2.66 10.04 -13.85
C ILE A 101 1.72 9.21 -13.00
N LEU A 102 0.43 9.34 -13.28
CA LEU A 102 -0.68 8.62 -12.66
C LEU A 102 -1.20 7.55 -13.60
N PHE A 103 -1.53 6.38 -13.05
CA PHE A 103 -2.07 5.24 -13.80
C PHE A 103 -3.47 4.91 -13.27
N GLN A 104 -4.48 5.64 -13.74
CA GLN A 104 -5.85 5.60 -13.22
C GLN A 104 -6.86 5.44 -14.35
N ASP A 105 -7.95 4.71 -14.11
CA ASP A 105 -9.07 4.54 -15.05
C ASP A 105 -8.63 4.07 -16.46
N ASP A 106 -7.70 3.11 -16.50
CA ASP A 106 -7.05 2.61 -17.73
C ASP A 106 -6.37 3.70 -18.57
N LYS A 107 -6.02 4.83 -17.96
CA LYS A 107 -5.32 5.95 -18.58
C LYS A 107 -3.98 6.22 -17.89
N VAL A 108 -3.05 6.73 -18.71
CA VAL A 108 -1.79 7.29 -18.25
C VAL A 108 -1.90 8.81 -18.39
N LYS A 109 -1.73 9.55 -17.28
CA LYS A 109 -1.82 11.01 -17.26
C LYS A 109 -0.72 11.58 -16.38
N PHE A 110 -0.31 12.82 -16.65
CA PHE A 110 0.55 13.54 -15.72
C PHE A 110 -0.22 13.95 -14.46
N ASP A 111 0.48 14.04 -13.32
CA ASP A 111 -0.06 14.75 -12.16
C ASP A 111 -0.08 16.28 -12.42
N ILE A 112 -0.69 17.04 -11.54
CA ILE A 112 -1.08 18.45 -11.76
C ILE A 112 0.10 19.32 -12.19
N ILE A 113 1.16 19.38 -11.38
CA ILE A 113 2.34 20.21 -11.64
C ILE A 113 3.14 19.72 -12.86
N PRO A 114 3.46 18.42 -12.99
CA PRO A 114 4.08 17.89 -14.21
C PRO A 114 3.28 18.19 -15.48
N ASN A 115 1.94 18.09 -15.44
CA ASN A 115 1.09 18.38 -16.60
C ASN A 115 1.27 19.83 -17.07
N CYS A 116 1.28 20.78 -16.13
CA CYS A 116 1.53 22.19 -16.43
C CYS A 116 2.93 22.40 -16.99
N PHE A 117 3.96 21.80 -16.37
CA PHE A 117 5.33 21.90 -16.84
C PHE A 117 5.48 21.41 -18.28
N PHE A 118 5.03 20.18 -18.57
CA PHE A 118 5.14 19.60 -19.91
C PHE A 118 4.31 20.35 -20.94
N LYS A 119 3.18 20.96 -20.55
CA LYS A 119 2.39 21.81 -21.45
C LYS A 119 3.07 23.14 -21.80
N ILE A 120 3.91 23.66 -20.92
CA ILE A 120 4.74 24.85 -21.20
C ILE A 120 5.95 24.44 -22.05
N ALA A 121 6.57 23.30 -21.72
CA ALA A 121 7.78 22.81 -22.38
C ALA A 121 7.54 22.13 -23.75
N GLU A 122 6.29 21.80 -24.09
CA GLU A 122 5.91 20.89 -25.18
C GLU A 122 6.58 21.23 -26.51
N GLN A 123 6.55 22.51 -26.91
CA GLN A 123 7.12 22.94 -28.18
C GLN A 123 8.63 22.79 -28.22
N ASN A 124 9.33 23.17 -27.14
CA ASN A 124 10.78 23.07 -27.06
C ASN A 124 11.23 21.61 -27.03
N LEU A 125 10.59 20.78 -26.19
CA LEU A 125 10.89 19.36 -26.10
C LEU A 125 10.63 18.64 -27.43
N THR A 126 9.57 19.01 -28.15
CA THR A 126 9.28 18.45 -29.48
C THR A 126 10.33 18.86 -30.51
N ALA A 127 10.84 20.10 -30.45
CA ALA A 127 11.90 20.57 -31.34
C ALA A 127 13.24 19.85 -31.09
N LEU A 128 13.48 19.41 -29.85
CA LEU A 128 14.66 18.63 -29.44
C LEU A 128 14.49 17.12 -29.67
N ALA A 129 13.27 16.64 -29.94
CA ALA A 129 13.03 15.22 -30.12
C ALA A 129 13.88 14.68 -31.28
N TYR A 130 14.66 13.62 -31.01
CA TYR A 130 15.54 12.95 -31.97
C TYR A 130 16.72 13.80 -32.47
N THR A 131 17.08 14.89 -31.80
CA THR A 131 18.33 15.62 -32.07
C THR A 131 19.49 15.05 -31.26
N SER A 132 20.72 15.20 -31.78
CA SER A 132 21.93 14.83 -31.04
C SER A 132 22.15 15.81 -29.88
N ASP A 133 22.47 15.30 -28.70
CA ASP A 133 22.84 16.08 -27.52
C ASP A 133 24.03 15.42 -26.83
N ASP A 134 25.11 16.17 -26.63
CA ASP A 134 26.34 15.69 -26.00
C ASP A 134 26.21 15.58 -24.47
N ASN A 135 25.12 16.07 -23.88
CA ASN A 135 24.88 16.10 -22.44
C ASN A 135 24.08 14.91 -21.91
N LEU A 136 23.84 13.86 -22.71
CA LEU A 136 23.01 12.72 -22.30
C LEU A 136 23.47 12.06 -20.98
N SER A 137 24.78 12.02 -20.72
CA SER A 137 25.36 11.46 -19.50
C SER A 137 25.62 12.51 -18.40
N SER A 138 25.35 13.77 -18.67
CA SER A 138 25.70 14.88 -17.80
C SER A 138 24.53 15.23 -16.88
N ASN A 139 24.83 15.51 -15.61
CA ASN A 139 23.84 16.05 -14.67
C ASN A 139 23.67 17.55 -14.94
N ILE A 140 22.67 17.91 -15.76
CA ILE A 140 22.37 19.28 -16.17
C ILE A 140 20.99 19.71 -15.65
N SER A 141 20.74 21.02 -15.63
CA SER A 141 19.46 21.57 -15.17
C SER A 141 18.32 21.27 -16.16
N LEU A 142 17.08 21.30 -15.68
CA LEU A 142 15.90 21.21 -16.53
C LEU A 142 15.85 22.34 -17.58
N GLU A 143 16.33 23.53 -17.24
CA GLU A 143 16.44 24.65 -18.18
C GLU A 143 17.38 24.31 -19.35
N SER A 144 18.53 23.68 -19.07
CA SER A 144 19.46 23.25 -20.12
C SER A 144 18.86 22.15 -21.00
N ILE A 145 18.03 21.26 -20.44
CA ILE A 145 17.34 20.21 -21.20
C ILE A 145 16.22 20.82 -22.07
N VAL A 146 15.37 21.69 -21.50
CA VAL A 146 14.22 22.29 -22.20
C VAL A 146 14.65 23.41 -23.13
N GLY A 147 15.86 23.95 -22.97
CA GLY A 147 16.33 25.14 -23.69
C GLY A 147 15.65 26.44 -23.26
N ALA A 148 14.89 26.42 -22.17
CA ALA A 148 14.24 27.59 -21.59
C ALA A 148 13.95 27.40 -20.10
N GLN A 149 14.07 28.48 -19.33
CA GLN A 149 13.68 28.50 -17.93
C GLN A 149 12.15 28.55 -17.83
N ILE A 150 11.55 27.57 -17.15
CA ILE A 150 10.13 27.58 -16.80
C ILE A 150 9.99 28.14 -15.40
N THR A 151 9.25 29.25 -15.28
CA THR A 151 9.07 29.99 -14.04
C THR A 151 7.81 29.55 -13.28
N GLU A 152 7.80 29.78 -11.96
CA GLU A 152 6.64 29.52 -11.11
C GLU A 152 5.37 30.25 -11.61
N ASN A 153 5.50 31.50 -12.04
CA ASN A 153 4.38 32.28 -12.58
C ASN A 153 3.79 31.66 -13.84
N GLN A 154 4.61 31.04 -14.70
CA GLN A 154 4.09 30.32 -15.86
C GLN A 154 3.33 29.06 -15.45
N ILE A 155 3.80 28.35 -14.42
CA ILE A 155 3.08 27.20 -13.85
C ILE A 155 1.75 27.66 -13.24
N PHE A 156 1.73 28.74 -12.47
CA PHE A 156 0.51 29.29 -11.87
C PHE A 156 -0.52 29.64 -12.95
N ALA A 157 -0.12 30.43 -13.96
CA ALA A 157 -1.01 30.76 -15.08
C ALA A 157 -1.52 29.51 -15.81
N LYS A 158 -0.67 28.49 -15.97
CA LYS A 158 -1.06 27.23 -16.62
C LYS A 158 -2.03 26.41 -15.76
N ILE A 159 -1.93 26.47 -14.45
CA ILE A 159 -2.90 25.86 -13.52
C ILE A 159 -4.26 26.55 -13.67
N GLU A 160 -4.30 27.89 -13.67
CA GLU A 160 -5.54 28.64 -13.87
C GLU A 160 -6.19 28.29 -15.23
N GLU A 161 -5.38 28.20 -16.29
CA GLU A 161 -5.82 27.84 -17.65
C GLU A 161 -6.40 26.43 -17.74
N ILE A 162 -5.70 25.42 -17.20
CA ILE A 162 -6.09 24.00 -17.36
C ILE A 162 -7.22 23.61 -16.39
N TYR A 163 -7.18 24.10 -15.15
CA TYR A 163 -8.05 23.63 -14.07
C TYR A 163 -9.10 24.66 -13.63
N GLY A 164 -9.05 25.90 -14.13
CA GLY A 164 -10.06 26.92 -13.84
C GLY A 164 -10.07 27.42 -12.39
N VAL A 165 -8.94 27.32 -11.69
CA VAL A 165 -8.76 27.81 -10.31
C VAL A 165 -8.08 29.18 -10.30
N GLN A 166 -8.25 29.94 -9.21
CA GLN A 166 -7.53 31.20 -9.02
C GLN A 166 -6.26 30.94 -8.19
N VAL A 167 -5.11 31.38 -8.69
CA VAL A 167 -3.79 31.20 -8.05
C VAL A 167 -3.12 32.55 -7.81
N ARG A 168 -3.02 32.96 -6.55
CA ARG A 168 -2.35 34.22 -6.17
C ARG A 168 -0.93 33.99 -5.66
N ASN A 169 -0.67 32.80 -5.12
CA ASN A 169 0.60 32.41 -4.55
C ASN A 169 0.72 30.88 -4.47
N LEU A 170 1.86 30.40 -3.98
CA LEU A 170 2.15 28.99 -3.83
C LEU A 170 1.16 28.24 -2.91
N TYR A 171 0.59 28.90 -1.90
CA TYR A 171 -0.37 28.26 -0.99
C TYR A 171 -1.68 27.89 -1.69
N ASP A 172 -2.13 28.73 -2.64
CA ASP A 172 -3.33 28.41 -3.44
C ASP A 172 -3.10 27.17 -4.30
N VAL A 173 -1.89 27.03 -4.88
CA VAL A 173 -1.49 25.83 -5.64
C VAL A 173 -1.44 24.61 -4.73
N GLN A 174 -0.77 24.72 -3.57
CA GLN A 174 -0.64 23.61 -2.63
C GLN A 174 -2.01 23.14 -2.16
N ALA A 175 -2.90 24.06 -1.77
CA ALA A 175 -4.26 23.74 -1.36
C ALA A 175 -5.07 23.06 -2.48
N PHE A 176 -4.91 23.52 -3.73
CA PHE A 176 -5.55 22.88 -4.88
C PHE A 176 -5.04 21.45 -5.10
N VAL A 177 -3.71 21.26 -5.13
CA VAL A 177 -3.08 19.95 -5.30
C VAL A 177 -3.49 19.01 -4.18
N ASP A 178 -3.47 19.46 -2.92
CA ASP A 178 -3.86 18.65 -1.78
C ASP A 178 -5.33 18.25 -1.87
N ARG A 179 -6.22 19.18 -2.21
CA ARG A 179 -7.65 18.86 -2.41
C ARG A 179 -7.84 17.78 -3.45
N GLU A 180 -7.23 17.90 -4.63
CA GLU A 180 -7.31 16.88 -5.69
C GLU A 180 -6.73 15.54 -5.22
N ARG A 181 -5.59 15.55 -4.50
CA ARG A 181 -5.01 14.33 -3.90
C ARG A 181 -5.97 13.67 -2.92
N TYR A 182 -6.62 14.43 -2.05
CA TYR A 182 -7.60 13.91 -1.09
C TYR A 182 -8.89 13.43 -1.77
N GLU A 183 -9.35 14.07 -2.84
CA GLU A 183 -10.49 13.58 -3.63
C GLU A 183 -10.16 12.21 -4.25
N ARG A 184 -8.97 12.07 -4.86
CA ARG A 184 -8.49 10.78 -5.40
C ARG A 184 -8.34 9.72 -4.29
N PHE A 185 -7.75 10.09 -3.16
CA PHE A 185 -7.59 9.20 -2.02
C PHE A 185 -8.94 8.72 -1.48
N ASN A 186 -9.90 9.63 -1.28
CA ASN A 186 -11.22 9.27 -0.79
C ASN A 186 -11.97 8.33 -1.76
N ALA A 187 -11.90 8.59 -3.07
CA ALA A 187 -12.46 7.70 -4.07
C ALA A 187 -11.82 6.30 -4.04
N MET A 188 -10.50 6.23 -3.82
CA MET A 188 -9.80 4.96 -3.63
C MET A 188 -10.25 4.26 -2.34
N VAL A 189 -10.36 4.98 -1.23
CA VAL A 189 -10.85 4.43 0.05
C VAL A 189 -12.26 3.87 -0.11
N ASP A 190 -13.14 4.57 -0.80
CA ASP A 190 -14.54 4.16 -1.01
C ASP A 190 -14.68 2.92 -1.90
N SER A 191 -13.79 2.77 -2.89
CA SER A 191 -13.84 1.66 -3.85
C SER A 191 -13.05 0.44 -3.40
N LYS A 192 -11.88 0.63 -2.78
CA LYS A 192 -10.91 -0.43 -2.49
C LYS A 192 -10.81 -0.78 -1.01
N PHE A 193 -11.17 0.13 -0.12
CA PHE A 193 -11.06 -0.04 1.34
C PHE A 193 -12.43 0.13 2.02
N THR A 194 -13.43 -0.57 1.48
CA THR A 194 -14.73 -0.74 2.15
C THR A 194 -14.54 -1.39 3.52
N ASP A 195 -15.53 -1.26 4.40
CA ASP A 195 -15.45 -1.83 5.75
C ASP A 195 -15.24 -3.35 5.69
N GLU A 196 -15.94 -4.02 4.78
CA GLU A 196 -15.78 -5.45 4.51
C GLU A 196 -14.37 -5.78 4.05
N LYS A 197 -13.80 -4.95 3.16
CA LYS A 197 -12.47 -5.20 2.62
C LYS A 197 -11.37 -4.98 3.66
N ILE A 198 -11.51 -3.97 4.52
CA ILE A 198 -10.61 -3.78 5.65
C ILE A 198 -10.71 -4.97 6.61
N ILE A 199 -11.92 -5.44 6.93
CA ILE A 199 -12.12 -6.63 7.80
C ILE A 199 -11.50 -7.89 7.18
N GLU A 200 -11.63 -8.07 5.87
CA GLU A 200 -10.99 -9.16 5.12
C GLU A 200 -9.46 -9.06 5.19
N LEU A 201 -8.90 -7.86 5.03
CA LEU A 201 -7.46 -7.60 5.18
C LEU A 201 -6.98 -7.91 6.60
N MET A 202 -7.69 -7.45 7.64
CA MET A 202 -7.37 -7.77 9.04
C MET A 202 -7.29 -9.28 9.26
N SER A 203 -8.23 -10.04 8.70
CA SER A 203 -8.22 -11.50 8.78
C SER A 203 -7.06 -12.12 7.97
N ALA A 204 -6.72 -11.53 6.82
CA ALA A 204 -5.57 -11.99 6.03
C ALA A 204 -4.23 -11.75 6.75
N PHE A 205 -4.08 -10.66 7.52
CA PHE A 205 -2.91 -10.40 8.35
C PHE A 205 -2.79 -11.42 9.50
N GLU A 206 -3.91 -11.76 10.15
CA GLU A 206 -3.97 -12.80 11.18
C GLU A 206 -3.49 -14.16 10.62
N ASP A 207 -3.98 -14.53 9.43
CA ASP A 207 -3.69 -15.81 8.76
C ASP A 207 -2.35 -15.85 8.02
N ARG A 208 -1.60 -14.73 7.95
CA ARG A 208 -0.38 -14.58 7.15
C ARG A 208 -0.58 -14.94 5.67
N ARG A 209 -1.72 -14.52 5.11
CA ARG A 209 -2.04 -14.65 3.67
C ARG A 209 -1.39 -13.52 2.86
N ASP A 210 -0.07 -13.39 2.97
CA ASP A 210 0.71 -12.25 2.47
C ASP A 210 0.52 -12.02 0.94
N GLY A 211 0.39 -13.10 0.15
CA GLY A 211 0.09 -13.00 -1.29
C GLY A 211 -1.32 -12.46 -1.60
N ASP A 212 -2.32 -12.79 -0.78
CA ASP A 212 -3.67 -12.24 -0.90
C ASP A 212 -3.66 -10.75 -0.53
N ILE A 213 -2.95 -10.39 0.54
CA ILE A 213 -2.77 -9.00 1.01
C ILE A 213 -2.18 -8.13 -0.11
N GLN A 214 -1.09 -8.59 -0.73
CA GLN A 214 -0.45 -7.86 -1.83
C GLN A 214 -1.35 -7.75 -3.06
N SER A 215 -2.13 -8.80 -3.35
CA SER A 215 -3.10 -8.79 -4.45
C SER A 215 -4.27 -7.84 -4.20
N MET A 216 -4.72 -7.73 -2.94
CA MET A 216 -5.80 -6.84 -2.52
C MET A 216 -5.36 -5.38 -2.45
N VAL A 217 -4.11 -5.11 -2.06
CA VAL A 217 -3.57 -3.75 -1.85
C VAL A 217 -2.55 -3.40 -2.93
N THR A 218 -1.34 -3.92 -2.86
CA THR A 218 -0.28 -3.62 -3.84
C THR A 218 0.84 -4.67 -3.76
N ASN A 219 1.46 -4.96 -4.90
CA ASN A 219 2.67 -5.81 -4.96
C ASN A 219 3.96 -4.98 -4.82
N ASN A 220 3.84 -3.67 -4.57
CA ASN A 220 4.99 -2.76 -4.44
C ASN A 220 5.52 -2.67 -3.00
N ALA A 221 4.82 -3.26 -2.03
CA ALA A 221 5.16 -3.23 -0.61
C ALA A 221 5.05 -4.63 0.01
N ASP A 222 5.72 -4.84 1.13
CA ASP A 222 5.62 -6.07 1.91
C ASP A 222 4.40 -6.04 2.86
N ALA A 223 4.05 -7.19 3.44
CA ALA A 223 2.88 -7.30 4.30
C ALA A 223 2.94 -6.37 5.54
N PRO A 224 4.09 -6.17 6.24
CA PRO A 224 4.21 -5.18 7.30
C PRO A 224 3.90 -3.74 6.85
N THR A 225 4.53 -3.26 5.78
CA THR A 225 4.27 -1.90 5.26
C THR A 225 2.81 -1.74 4.82
N ILE A 226 2.22 -2.79 4.24
CA ILE A 226 0.79 -2.78 3.88
C ILE A 226 -0.09 -2.75 5.15
N PHE A 227 0.31 -3.38 6.25
CA PHE A 227 -0.43 -3.33 7.51
C PHE A 227 -0.44 -1.91 8.10
N GLU A 228 0.70 -1.22 8.11
CA GLU A 228 0.79 0.19 8.50
C GLU A 228 -0.19 1.06 7.69
N TYR A 229 -0.16 0.94 6.36
CA TYR A 229 -1.04 1.69 5.48
C TYR A 229 -2.53 1.37 5.70
N VAL A 230 -2.88 0.09 5.80
CA VAL A 230 -4.28 -0.32 6.01
C VAL A 230 -4.77 0.14 7.38
N LEU A 231 -3.90 0.15 8.40
CA LEU A 231 -4.22 0.74 9.70
C LEU A 231 -4.47 2.24 9.58
N ALA A 232 -3.64 2.98 8.83
CA ALA A 232 -3.84 4.41 8.60
C ALA A 232 -5.19 4.70 7.91
N VAL A 233 -5.56 3.91 6.89
CA VAL A 233 -6.84 4.01 6.19
C VAL A 233 -8.01 3.67 7.13
N ALA A 234 -7.91 2.60 7.91
CA ALA A 234 -8.92 2.22 8.88
C ALA A 234 -9.11 3.32 9.94
N TRP A 235 -8.01 3.86 10.46
CA TRP A 235 -8.05 4.92 11.46
C TRP A 235 -8.60 6.22 10.90
N TYR A 236 -8.26 6.58 9.65
CA TYR A 236 -8.87 7.71 8.96
C TYR A 236 -10.40 7.59 8.91
N LYS A 237 -10.94 6.39 8.66
CA LYS A 237 -12.39 6.15 8.68
C LYS A 237 -12.96 6.24 10.10
N ILE A 238 -12.30 5.65 11.10
CA ILE A 238 -12.68 5.72 12.53
C ILE A 238 -12.74 7.18 13.02
N SER A 239 -11.85 8.02 12.52
CA SER A 239 -11.76 9.45 12.83
C SER A 239 -12.74 10.31 12.04
N GLY A 240 -13.69 9.69 11.33
CA GLY A 240 -14.68 10.38 10.52
C GLY A 240 -14.06 11.15 9.35
N ARG A 241 -12.93 10.65 8.82
CA ARG A 241 -12.15 11.25 7.73
C ARG A 241 -11.63 12.66 8.02
N LYS A 242 -11.47 12.98 9.30
CA LYS A 242 -10.91 14.25 9.76
C LYS A 242 -9.40 14.15 9.94
N GLY A 243 -8.69 15.24 9.70
CA GLY A 243 -7.24 15.29 9.80
C GLY A 243 -6.57 14.93 8.48
N LYS A 244 -5.27 15.23 8.43
CA LYS A 244 -4.47 15.13 7.22
C LYS A 244 -3.75 13.79 7.11
N VAL A 245 -4.51 12.70 6.94
CA VAL A 245 -3.94 11.33 6.98
C VAL A 245 -2.76 11.11 6.02
N LEU A 246 -2.76 11.74 4.84
CA LEU A 246 -1.65 11.63 3.88
C LEU A 246 -0.35 12.30 4.39
N GLU A 247 -0.45 13.30 5.26
CA GLU A 247 0.70 13.93 5.95
C GLU A 247 1.06 13.19 7.24
N TYR A 248 0.14 12.42 7.81
CA TYR A 248 0.33 11.72 9.09
C TYR A 248 0.99 10.35 8.93
N MET A 249 0.93 9.75 7.75
CA MET A 249 1.65 8.51 7.44
C MET A 249 3.14 8.79 7.27
N ASN A 250 4.01 8.12 8.03
CA ASN A 250 5.47 8.24 7.88
C ASN A 250 6.04 7.27 6.82
N LEU A 251 5.19 6.48 6.16
CA LEU A 251 5.52 5.58 5.07
C LEU A 251 5.42 6.29 3.70
N SER A 252 6.16 5.80 2.70
CA SER A 252 6.13 6.37 1.35
C SER A 252 4.97 5.82 0.51
N LEU A 253 4.33 6.72 -0.24
CA LEU A 253 3.22 6.39 -1.15
C LEU A 253 3.67 6.56 -2.61
N ASP A 254 3.16 5.72 -3.50
CA ASP A 254 3.30 5.92 -4.93
C ASP A 254 2.35 7.03 -5.44
N ALA A 255 2.49 7.40 -6.71
CA ALA A 255 1.64 8.41 -7.34
C ALA A 255 0.13 8.04 -7.33
N ASP A 256 -0.21 6.74 -7.21
CA ASP A 256 -1.58 6.27 -7.04
C ASP A 256 -2.01 6.22 -5.55
N LEU A 257 -1.20 6.77 -4.63
CA LEU A 257 -1.41 6.86 -3.18
C LEU A 257 -1.47 5.49 -2.46
N LEU A 258 -0.78 4.48 -2.98
CA LEU A 258 -0.59 3.16 -2.36
C LEU A 258 0.80 3.03 -1.73
N PRO A 259 0.99 2.17 -0.71
CA PRO A 259 2.26 2.10 0.03
C PRO A 259 3.40 1.52 -0.81
N VAL A 260 4.62 1.98 -0.54
CA VAL A 260 5.86 1.49 -1.16
C VAL A 260 6.87 1.05 -0.11
N THR A 261 7.27 1.92 0.82
CA THR A 261 8.22 1.59 1.90
C THR A 261 7.70 2.07 3.25
N HIS A 262 7.98 1.30 4.31
CA HIS A 262 7.72 1.66 5.70
C HIS A 262 8.45 2.94 6.14
N ALA A 263 8.10 3.43 7.33
CA ALA A 263 8.73 4.58 7.94
C ALA A 263 10.25 4.39 8.11
N ALA A 264 11.02 5.45 7.92
CA ALA A 264 12.45 5.40 8.19
C ALA A 264 12.69 5.11 9.69
N GLY A 265 13.66 4.23 10.00
CA GLY A 265 13.90 3.80 11.37
C GLY A 265 14.11 4.95 12.34
N GLY A 266 13.43 4.90 13.49
CA GLY A 266 13.49 5.92 14.55
C GLY A 266 12.22 6.77 14.70
N HIS A 267 11.26 6.62 13.78
CA HIS A 267 9.94 7.26 13.83
C HIS A 267 8.84 6.23 14.04
N GLU A 268 7.73 6.68 14.63
CA GLU A 268 6.46 5.97 14.65
C GLU A 268 5.88 5.78 13.24
N ASP A 269 4.99 4.81 13.05
CA ASP A 269 4.41 4.54 11.73
C ASP A 269 3.46 5.65 11.26
N ILE A 270 2.61 6.16 12.17
CA ILE A 270 1.62 7.21 11.86
C ILE A 270 1.49 8.19 13.04
N THR A 271 1.55 9.49 12.75
CA THR A 271 1.44 10.59 13.72
C THR A 271 0.10 11.32 13.53
N TYR A 272 -0.98 10.80 14.11
CA TYR A 272 -2.34 11.32 13.88
C TYR A 272 -2.66 12.52 14.78
N LYS A 273 -2.81 13.71 14.21
CA LYS A 273 -3.12 14.93 14.99
C LYS A 273 -4.62 15.21 15.06
N TYR A 274 -5.12 15.43 16.27
CA TYR A 274 -6.51 15.78 16.54
C TYR A 274 -6.63 17.20 17.10
N GLU A 275 -7.50 17.98 16.49
CA GLU A 275 -7.98 19.24 17.06
C GLU A 275 -8.95 18.98 18.22
N ALA A 276 -9.08 19.95 19.13
CA ALA A 276 -10.00 19.86 20.24
C ALA A 276 -11.47 19.78 19.77
N THR A 277 -12.25 18.93 20.42
CA THR A 277 -13.69 18.75 20.21
C THR A 277 -14.40 18.65 21.57
N GLU A 278 -15.74 18.53 21.55
CA GLU A 278 -16.51 18.24 22.77
C GLU A 278 -16.23 16.84 23.34
N ASP A 279 -15.74 15.91 22.51
CA ASP A 279 -15.48 14.53 22.92
C ASP A 279 -14.08 14.32 23.50
N TYR A 280 -13.10 15.13 23.07
CA TYR A 280 -11.68 15.00 23.43
C TYR A 280 -10.91 16.32 23.24
N PRO A 281 -9.87 16.59 24.05
CA PRO A 281 -8.97 17.74 23.87
C PRO A 281 -8.12 17.60 22.61
N ALA A 282 -7.40 18.66 22.23
CA ALA A 282 -6.37 18.55 21.18
C ALA A 282 -5.23 17.63 21.66
N HIS A 283 -4.81 16.69 20.81
CA HIS A 283 -3.76 15.73 21.13
C HIS A 283 -3.24 15.03 19.86
N THR A 284 -2.11 14.35 20.01
CA THR A 284 -1.51 13.48 18.99
C THR A 284 -1.68 12.01 19.38
N LEU A 285 -2.06 11.18 18.42
CA LEU A 285 -2.08 9.73 18.56
C LEU A 285 -1.01 9.13 17.66
N LEU A 286 0.00 8.51 18.26
CA LEU A 286 0.96 7.70 17.53
C LEU A 286 0.33 6.32 17.30
N LEU A 287 0.30 5.85 16.06
CA LEU A 287 -0.10 4.47 15.76
C LEU A 287 1.15 3.69 15.41
N GLU A 288 1.32 2.56 16.07
CA GLU A 288 2.44 1.62 15.88
C GLU A 288 1.84 0.26 15.49
N ALA A 289 2.25 -0.29 14.36
CA ALA A 289 1.68 -1.47 13.76
C ALA A 289 2.70 -2.61 13.68
N THR A 290 2.32 -3.80 14.15
CA THR A 290 3.22 -4.95 14.04
C THR A 290 2.52 -6.27 13.75
N LEU A 291 3.14 -7.04 12.86
CA LEU A 291 2.82 -8.44 12.59
C LEU A 291 3.74 -9.41 13.37
N ALA A 292 4.58 -8.90 14.27
CA ALA A 292 5.44 -9.72 15.12
C ALA A 292 4.60 -10.53 16.12
N SER A 293 4.99 -11.80 16.32
CA SER A 293 4.27 -12.72 17.18
C SER A 293 5.17 -13.39 18.22
N SER A 294 4.55 -13.97 19.25
CA SER A 294 5.22 -14.75 20.29
C SER A 294 6.35 -13.97 20.99
N THR A 295 7.44 -14.63 21.32
CA THR A 295 8.63 -14.09 22.00
C THR A 295 9.26 -12.92 21.25
N ASN A 296 9.17 -12.92 19.90
CA ASN A 296 9.80 -11.90 19.07
C ASN A 296 9.13 -10.53 19.23
N GLN A 297 7.82 -10.49 19.49
CA GLN A 297 7.11 -9.23 19.75
C GLN A 297 7.72 -8.47 20.92
N ARG A 298 8.11 -9.16 22.00
CA ARG A 298 8.76 -8.50 23.15
C ARG A 298 10.05 -7.79 22.75
N ARG A 299 10.88 -8.47 21.96
CA ARG A 299 12.17 -7.93 21.49
C ARG A 299 11.98 -6.76 20.52
N MET A 300 10.96 -6.86 19.68
CA MET A 300 10.74 -5.89 18.60
C MET A 300 9.97 -4.66 19.03
N GLU A 301 9.12 -4.76 20.06
CA GLU A 301 8.08 -3.73 20.27
C GLU A 301 8.15 -3.03 21.62
N MET A 302 8.59 -3.73 22.69
CA MET A 302 8.58 -3.13 24.03
C MET A 302 9.48 -1.88 24.10
N GLU A 303 10.69 -1.97 23.57
CA GLU A 303 11.63 -0.84 23.53
C GLU A 303 11.25 0.18 22.46
N PRO A 304 11.05 -0.19 21.18
CA PRO A 304 10.84 0.82 20.13
C PRO A 304 9.57 1.63 20.32
N VAL A 305 8.43 0.99 20.63
CA VAL A 305 7.15 1.70 20.84
C VAL A 305 7.24 2.67 22.02
N SER A 306 7.85 2.23 23.13
CA SER A 306 8.06 3.08 24.31
C SER A 306 9.03 4.23 24.02
N ARG A 307 10.09 3.97 23.26
CA ARG A 307 11.08 4.98 22.84
C ARG A 307 10.46 6.01 21.92
N HIS A 308 9.70 5.61 20.90
CA HIS A 308 9.06 6.54 19.97
C HIS A 308 8.12 7.50 20.70
N LEU A 309 7.23 6.99 21.57
CA LEU A 309 6.35 7.84 22.37
C LEU A 309 7.14 8.73 23.36
N GLY A 310 8.16 8.17 24.02
CA GLY A 310 9.01 8.92 24.95
C GLY A 310 9.74 10.08 24.28
N GLU A 311 10.39 9.84 23.15
CA GLU A 311 11.08 10.87 22.36
C GLU A 311 10.09 11.89 21.77
N TYR A 312 8.90 11.47 21.33
CA TYR A 312 7.85 12.38 20.87
C TYR A 312 7.44 13.34 21.99
N LEU A 313 7.13 12.83 23.18
CA LEU A 313 6.72 13.65 24.32
C LEU A 313 7.84 14.58 24.81
N LEU A 314 9.11 14.14 24.76
CA LEU A 314 10.26 14.98 25.11
C LEU A 314 10.51 16.11 24.09
N SER A 315 10.14 15.91 22.83
CA SER A 315 10.29 16.90 21.76
C SER A 315 9.08 17.82 21.63
N HIS A 316 7.91 17.42 22.15
CA HIS A 316 6.65 18.16 22.06
C HIS A 316 6.05 18.39 23.45
N THR A 317 6.76 19.11 24.33
CA THR A 317 6.37 19.28 25.75
C THR A 317 5.04 19.98 25.97
N ASP A 318 4.57 20.73 24.97
CA ASP A 318 3.30 21.48 25.01
C ASP A 318 2.14 20.70 24.36
N GLU A 319 2.39 19.49 23.83
CA GLU A 319 1.39 18.63 23.21
C GLU A 319 1.01 17.46 24.13
N GLN A 320 -0.28 17.12 24.15
CA GLN A 320 -0.72 15.84 24.68
C GLN A 320 -0.50 14.77 23.62
N ALA A 321 0.16 13.66 23.95
CA ALA A 321 0.31 12.54 23.04
C ALA A 321 0.18 11.19 23.74
N TYR A 322 -0.33 10.20 23.00
CA TYR A 322 -0.34 8.81 23.44
C TYR A 322 -0.20 7.87 22.25
N CYS A 323 0.11 6.60 22.53
CA CYS A 323 0.31 5.58 21.50
C CYS A 323 -0.83 4.56 21.49
N LEU A 324 -1.27 4.20 20.29
CA LEU A 324 -2.05 3.01 20.02
C LEU A 324 -1.16 1.96 19.33
N PHE A 325 -1.02 0.80 19.96
CA PHE A 325 -0.24 -0.31 19.44
C PHE A 325 -1.15 -1.36 18.79
N ALA A 326 -1.17 -1.44 17.47
CA ALA A 326 -2.00 -2.34 16.69
C ALA A 326 -1.23 -3.61 16.29
N THR A 327 -1.82 -4.79 16.54
CA THR A 327 -1.14 -6.06 16.25
C THR A 327 -2.08 -7.21 15.90
N THR A 328 -1.58 -8.30 15.31
CA THR A 328 -2.36 -9.53 15.13
C THR A 328 -2.33 -10.43 16.36
N TYR A 329 -1.31 -10.30 17.20
CA TYR A 329 -1.11 -11.12 18.40
C TYR A 329 -0.60 -10.24 19.54
N LEU A 330 -1.15 -10.37 20.74
CA LEU A 330 -0.72 -9.56 21.87
C LEU A 330 -0.15 -10.43 23.00
N HIS A 331 1.16 -10.36 23.21
CA HIS A 331 1.83 -11.11 24.27
C HIS A 331 1.52 -10.50 25.66
N VAL A 332 1.18 -11.32 26.66
CA VAL A 332 0.81 -10.83 28.02
C VAL A 332 1.87 -9.93 28.66
N ASN A 333 3.15 -10.23 28.49
CA ASN A 333 4.23 -9.36 29.00
C ASN A 333 4.37 -8.04 28.23
N VAL A 334 3.93 -7.94 26.97
CA VAL A 334 3.86 -6.66 26.24
C VAL A 334 2.73 -5.81 26.84
N ILE A 335 1.57 -6.43 27.11
CA ILE A 335 0.46 -5.78 27.85
C ILE A 335 0.96 -5.26 29.19
N SER A 336 1.65 -6.11 29.95
CA SER A 336 2.20 -5.73 31.25
C SER A 336 3.19 -4.58 31.14
N ASP A 337 4.11 -4.62 30.17
CA ASP A 337 5.10 -3.55 29.99
C ASP A 337 4.43 -2.22 29.65
N PHE A 338 3.61 -2.19 28.61
CA PHE A 338 2.87 -1.01 28.18
C PHE A 338 1.96 -0.46 29.29
N ARG A 339 1.32 -1.34 30.07
CA ARG A 339 0.52 -0.90 31.22
C ARG A 339 1.38 -0.23 32.29
N MET A 340 2.57 -0.75 32.56
CA MET A 340 3.50 -0.17 33.55
C MET A 340 4.15 1.12 33.06
N ARG A 341 4.20 1.38 31.74
CA ARG A 341 4.71 2.66 31.20
C ARG A 341 3.95 3.88 31.74
N LYS A 342 2.70 3.73 32.18
CA LYS A 342 1.95 4.78 32.89
C LYS A 342 2.70 5.37 34.10
N SER A 343 3.54 4.58 34.76
CA SER A 343 4.24 4.97 36.00
C SER A 343 5.76 4.83 35.90
N ASN A 344 6.29 4.60 34.69
CA ASN A 344 7.71 4.49 34.46
C ASN A 344 8.21 5.76 33.76
N PRO A 345 9.05 6.58 34.42
CA PRO A 345 9.63 7.73 33.77
C PRO A 345 10.49 7.35 32.57
N TYR A 346 10.44 8.16 31.52
CA TYR A 346 11.33 8.06 30.36
C TYR A 346 12.21 9.31 30.31
N TYR A 347 13.53 9.10 30.19
CA TYR A 347 14.53 10.18 30.26
C TYR A 347 15.13 10.45 28.88
N SER A 348 15.51 11.71 28.63
CA SER A 348 16.37 12.05 27.51
C SER A 348 17.73 11.35 27.61
N VAL A 349 18.43 11.22 26.49
CA VAL A 349 19.75 10.54 26.41
C VAL A 349 20.78 11.11 27.39
N ASP A 350 20.73 12.41 27.68
CA ASP A 350 21.60 13.09 28.66
C ASP A 350 21.07 13.06 30.10
N GLY A 351 19.88 12.51 30.32
CA GLY A 351 19.22 12.39 31.62
C GLY A 351 18.66 13.69 32.19
N THR A 352 18.65 14.80 31.44
CA THR A 352 18.28 16.12 31.96
C THR A 352 16.78 16.41 31.88
N ARG A 353 16.08 15.80 30.93
CA ARG A 353 14.64 15.92 30.73
C ARG A 353 13.98 14.57 30.91
N PHE A 354 12.72 14.57 31.32
CA PHE A 354 11.96 13.34 31.46
C PHE A 354 10.47 13.58 31.27
N VAL A 355 9.76 12.49 31.00
CA VAL A 355 8.30 12.39 31.08
C VAL A 355 7.95 11.40 32.18
N GLU A 356 6.95 11.72 33.00
CA GLU A 356 6.60 10.93 34.20
C GLU A 356 6.06 9.52 33.86
N GLY A 357 5.34 9.43 32.76
CA GLY A 357 4.72 8.20 32.30
C GLY A 357 4.15 8.36 30.91
N MET A 358 3.78 7.22 30.31
CA MET A 358 3.31 7.14 28.94
C MET A 358 2.01 6.34 28.87
N LYS A 359 1.05 6.84 28.08
CA LYS A 359 -0.19 6.14 27.74
C LYS A 359 0.04 5.33 26.46
N ILE A 360 0.05 4.00 26.58
CA ILE A 360 0.13 3.08 25.45
C ILE A 360 -1.07 2.13 25.53
N ILE A 361 -1.90 2.12 24.50
CA ILE A 361 -3.12 1.31 24.43
C ILE A 361 -2.95 0.28 23.32
N PRO A 362 -2.84 -1.01 23.64
CA PRO A 362 -2.79 -2.04 22.61
C PRO A 362 -4.20 -2.33 22.06
N LEU A 363 -4.28 -2.72 20.78
CA LEU A 363 -5.45 -3.34 20.16
C LEU A 363 -4.99 -4.48 19.25
N GLN A 364 -5.72 -5.59 19.27
CA GLN A 364 -5.56 -6.59 18.22
C GLN A 364 -6.44 -6.26 17.02
N THR A 365 -6.06 -6.83 15.88
CA THR A 365 -6.88 -6.83 14.65
C THR A 365 -8.31 -7.33 14.87
N SER A 366 -8.58 -8.21 15.86
CA SER A 366 -9.93 -8.57 16.29
C SER A 366 -10.75 -7.38 16.79
N GLU A 367 -10.17 -6.54 17.65
CA GLU A 367 -10.84 -5.35 18.17
C GLU A 367 -11.03 -4.31 17.07
N ILE A 368 -10.04 -4.12 16.18
CA ILE A 368 -10.16 -3.22 15.03
C ILE A 368 -11.32 -3.67 14.12
N LYS A 369 -11.46 -4.97 13.84
CA LYS A 369 -12.60 -5.52 13.10
C LYS A 369 -13.92 -5.21 13.79
N THR A 370 -14.01 -5.35 15.11
CA THR A 370 -15.23 -5.04 15.86
C THR A 370 -15.56 -3.55 15.85
N ILE A 371 -14.56 -2.68 16.02
CA ILE A 371 -14.69 -1.22 15.94
C ILE A 371 -15.33 -0.81 14.62
N ILE A 372 -14.83 -1.34 13.50
CA ILE A 372 -15.36 -1.08 12.15
C ILE A 372 -16.80 -1.61 12.04
N LYS A 373 -17.04 -2.88 12.41
CA LYS A 373 -18.38 -3.50 12.34
C LYS A 373 -19.45 -2.76 13.12
N LYS A 374 -19.09 -2.20 14.28
CA LYS A 374 -20.00 -1.45 15.15
C LYS A 374 -20.09 0.04 14.79
N GLY A 375 -19.23 0.52 13.90
CA GLY A 375 -19.14 1.95 13.57
C GLY A 375 -18.73 2.82 14.76
N LEU A 376 -17.84 2.31 15.63
CA LEU A 376 -17.36 3.10 16.76
C LEU A 376 -16.50 4.26 16.25
N THR A 377 -16.85 5.48 16.68
CA THR A 377 -16.12 6.69 16.32
C THR A 377 -14.89 6.87 17.21
N TYR A 378 -13.92 7.66 16.74
CA TYR A 378 -12.77 8.02 17.57
C TYR A 378 -13.17 8.69 18.89
N GLY A 379 -14.25 9.49 18.93
CA GLY A 379 -14.77 10.07 20.18
C GLY A 379 -15.22 9.02 21.19
N ASN A 380 -15.83 7.91 20.74
CA ASN A 380 -16.17 6.78 21.62
C ASN A 380 -14.89 6.09 22.14
N LEU A 381 -13.93 5.85 21.25
CA LEU A 381 -12.69 5.16 21.58
C LEU A 381 -11.80 5.97 22.51
N TYR A 382 -11.72 7.29 22.34
CA TYR A 382 -10.94 8.15 23.22
C TYR A 382 -11.40 8.01 24.68
N ARG A 383 -12.72 8.05 24.93
CA ARG A 383 -13.28 7.85 26.27
C ARG A 383 -12.99 6.46 26.83
N LEU A 384 -13.11 5.43 26.01
CA LEU A 384 -12.77 4.05 26.39
C LEU A 384 -11.29 3.95 26.77
N PHE A 385 -10.40 4.51 25.95
CA PHE A 385 -8.95 4.49 26.18
C PHE A 385 -8.54 5.31 27.40
N GLU A 386 -9.21 6.43 27.69
CA GLU A 386 -9.02 7.20 28.92
C GLU A 386 -9.45 6.39 30.16
N ALA A 387 -10.60 5.70 30.10
CA ALA A 387 -11.05 4.82 31.19
C ALA A 387 -10.06 3.67 31.42
N ALA A 388 -9.66 2.99 30.35
CA ALA A 388 -8.68 1.91 30.40
C ALA A 388 -7.34 2.40 30.96
N TYR A 389 -6.86 3.58 30.52
CA TYR A 389 -5.63 4.18 31.04
C TYR A 389 -5.74 4.44 32.55
N ASN A 390 -6.90 4.88 33.04
CA ASN A 390 -7.13 5.21 34.44
C ASN A 390 -7.53 4.05 35.36
N SER A 391 -7.85 2.88 34.80
CA SER A 391 -8.24 1.68 35.55
C SER A 391 -7.18 1.22 36.58
N THR A 392 -7.62 0.61 37.68
CA THR A 392 -6.73 -0.02 38.67
C THR A 392 -6.62 -1.54 38.51
N ILE A 393 -7.23 -2.10 37.45
CA ILE A 393 -7.19 -3.54 37.17
C ILE A 393 -5.74 -4.00 36.95
N ALA A 394 -5.43 -5.18 37.50
CA ALA A 394 -4.12 -5.80 37.40
C ALA A 394 -3.73 -6.06 35.92
N PRO A 395 -2.47 -5.87 35.51
CA PRO A 395 -2.07 -5.90 34.09
C PRO A 395 -2.44 -7.18 33.34
N ASN A 396 -2.44 -8.33 34.03
CA ASN A 396 -2.78 -9.63 33.43
C ASN A 396 -4.29 -9.80 33.14
N LEU A 397 -5.16 -8.94 33.68
CA LEU A 397 -6.60 -8.92 33.43
C LEU A 397 -7.06 -7.62 32.74
N TRP A 398 -6.17 -6.63 32.67
CA TRP A 398 -6.50 -5.28 32.24
C TRP A 398 -7.01 -5.23 30.80
N TYR A 399 -6.32 -5.92 29.89
CA TYR A 399 -6.71 -5.94 28.49
C TYR A 399 -8.12 -6.52 28.28
N ASP A 400 -8.38 -7.69 28.88
CA ASP A 400 -9.67 -8.36 28.75
C ASP A 400 -10.81 -7.49 29.30
N LYS A 401 -10.63 -6.92 30.51
CA LYS A 401 -11.69 -6.16 31.20
C LYS A 401 -11.91 -4.76 30.65
N GLU A 402 -10.84 -4.06 30.28
CA GLU A 402 -10.93 -2.63 29.94
C GLU A 402 -10.96 -2.39 28.44
N ILE A 403 -10.48 -3.34 27.62
CA ILE A 403 -10.45 -3.21 26.17
C ILE A 403 -11.43 -4.19 25.52
N ILE A 404 -11.24 -5.50 25.71
CA ILE A 404 -12.03 -6.53 25.01
C ILE A 404 -13.52 -6.42 25.38
N GLU A 405 -13.87 -6.42 26.67
CA GLU A 405 -15.27 -6.36 27.13
C GLU A 405 -16.00 -5.07 26.71
N HIS A 406 -15.27 -3.97 26.50
CA HIS A 406 -15.86 -2.68 26.14
C HIS A 406 -15.94 -2.44 24.63
N VAL A 407 -15.04 -3.08 23.86
CA VAL A 407 -15.09 -3.05 22.39
C VAL A 407 -16.09 -4.09 21.85
N ASN A 408 -16.14 -5.29 22.44
CA ASN A 408 -16.93 -6.43 21.94
C ASN A 408 -18.41 -6.42 22.26
#